data_AF-A0A7Y3N8W6-F1
#
_entry.id   AF-A0A7Y3N8W6-F1
#
_cell.length_a   1.000
_cell.length_b   1.000
_cell.length_c   1.000
_cell.angle_alpha   90.00
_cell.angle_beta   90.00
_cell.angle_gamma   90.00
#
_symmetry.space_group_name_H-M   'P 1'
#
loop_
_entity.id
_entity.type
_entity.pdbx_description
1 polymer ?
#
loop_
_entity_poly.entity_id
_entity_poly.type
_entity_poly.pdbx_seq_one_letter_code
_entity_poly.pdbx_strand_id
1 'polypeptide(L)'
;MDDRERAAVLGAALNDLSRVLAECRDPQLILSFLESLLTAHEATDIAGRWELVQRLQQGESQRQIAQHLGVSLCKITRGSKELKKSDSPFRRMLDLKRSLGS
;
A
#
# COMPACT_ATOMS: atom_id res chain seq x y z
N MET A 1 -24.84 15.20 8.96
CA MET A 1 -23.80 14.97 7.95
C MET A 1 -24.35 13.97 6.97
N ASP A 2 -24.58 14.39 5.73
CA ASP A 2 -24.97 13.45 4.66
C ASP A 2 -23.76 12.66 4.14
N ASP A 3 -24.02 11.63 3.34
CA ASP A 3 -22.96 10.74 2.82
C ASP A 3 -21.93 11.47 1.95
N ARG A 4 -22.32 12.57 1.28
CA ARG A 4 -21.42 13.35 0.41
C ARG A 4 -20.48 14.20 1.25
N GLU A 5 -21.00 14.84 2.28
CA GLU A 5 -20.23 15.62 3.25
C GLU A 5 -19.21 14.75 3.96
N ARG A 6 -19.62 13.54 4.40
CA ARG A 6 -18.70 12.56 4.98
C ARG A 6 -17.58 12.15 4.02
N ALA A 7 -17.92 11.85 2.77
CA ALA A 7 -16.94 11.46 1.75
C ALA A 7 -15.94 12.59 1.47
N ALA A 8 -16.39 13.84 1.44
CA ALA A 8 -15.54 15.01 1.25
C ALA A 8 -14.55 15.18 2.41
N VAL A 9 -15.02 15.10 3.66
CA VAL A 9 -14.18 15.20 4.86
C VAL A 9 -13.10 14.12 4.88
N LEU A 10 -13.50 12.85 4.64
CA LEU A 10 -12.54 11.74 4.61
C LEU A 10 -11.55 11.84 3.44
N GLY A 11 -11.99 12.35 2.29
CA GLY A 11 -11.13 12.60 1.14
C GLY A 11 -10.08 13.67 1.41
N ALA A 12 -10.47 14.76 2.08
CA ALA A 12 -9.54 15.81 2.50
C ALA A 12 -8.50 15.28 3.50
N ALA A 13 -8.95 14.54 4.52
CA ALA A 13 -8.05 13.93 5.51
C ALA A 13 -7.03 12.99 4.86
N LEU A 14 -7.44 12.19 3.86
CA LEU A 14 -6.52 11.31 3.13
C LEU A 14 -5.54 12.11 2.26
N ASN A 15 -5.97 13.22 1.66
CA ASN A 15 -5.09 14.11 0.91
C ASN A 15 -4.00 14.69 1.82
N ASP A 16 -4.40 15.21 2.97
CA ASP A 16 -3.47 15.81 3.94
C ASP A 16 -2.47 14.77 4.46
N LEU A 17 -2.95 13.57 4.83
CA LEU A 17 -2.08 12.47 5.24
C LEU A 17 -1.03 12.13 4.16
N SER A 18 -1.43 12.10 2.88
CA SER A 18 -0.51 11.79 1.78
C SER A 18 0.61 12.83 1.64
N ARG A 19 0.31 14.11 1.88
CA ARG A 19 1.28 15.21 1.82
C ARG A 19 2.28 15.15 2.97
N VAL A 20 1.78 14.93 4.19
CA VAL A 20 2.63 14.82 5.39
C VAL A 20 3.60 13.64 5.26
N LEU A 21 3.12 12.48 4.78
CA LEU A 21 3.98 11.32 4.54
C LEU A 21 5.03 11.57 3.45
N ALA A 22 4.70 12.33 2.41
CA ALA A 22 5.64 12.63 1.32
C ALA A 22 6.73 13.65 1.72
N GLU A 23 6.41 14.61 2.59
CA GLU A 23 7.37 15.61 3.08
C GLU A 23 8.30 15.03 4.15
N CYS A 24 7.84 14.03 4.90
CA CYS A 24 8.64 13.39 5.93
C CYS A 24 9.80 12.60 5.31
N ARG A 25 11.03 13.07 5.54
CA ARG A 25 12.28 12.41 5.07
C ARG A 25 12.87 11.42 6.07
N ASP A 26 12.11 11.05 7.10
CA ASP A 26 12.51 10.12 8.15
C ASP A 26 11.68 8.81 8.09
N PRO A 27 12.25 7.73 7.54
CA PRO A 27 11.57 6.44 7.44
C PRO A 27 11.22 5.81 8.79
N GLN A 28 12.02 6.06 9.85
CA GLN A 28 11.77 5.49 11.18
C GLN A 28 10.55 6.16 11.82
N LEU A 29 10.46 7.49 11.71
CA LEU A 29 9.29 8.23 12.17
C LEU A 29 8.02 7.79 11.44
N ILE A 30 8.07 7.63 10.11
CA ILE A 30 6.92 7.14 9.33
C ILE A 30 6.49 5.74 9.80
N LEU A 31 7.45 4.83 10.03
CA LEU A 31 7.15 3.48 10.50
C LEU A 31 6.42 3.51 11.85
N SER A 32 6.98 4.17 12.86
CA SER A 32 6.36 4.26 14.19
C SER A 32 5.02 4.99 14.17
N PHE A 33 4.87 5.99 13.31
CA PHE A 33 3.59 6.67 13.09
C PHE A 33 2.53 5.72 12.52
N LEU A 34 2.85 4.94 11.49
CA LEU A 34 1.93 3.97 10.89
C LEU A 34 1.56 2.86 11.88
N GLU A 35 2.51 2.37 12.67
CA GLU A 35 2.26 1.39 13.75
C GLU A 35 1.36 1.94 14.86
N SER A 36 1.37 3.26 15.07
CA SER A 36 0.49 3.94 16.04
C SER A 36 -0.89 4.27 15.46
N LEU A 37 -0.97 4.55 14.16
CA LEU A 37 -2.21 4.93 13.46
C LEU A 37 -3.07 3.70 13.14
N LEU A 38 -2.43 2.59 12.77
CA LEU A 38 -3.08 1.37 12.31
C LEU A 38 -3.17 0.35 13.44
N THR A 39 -4.19 -0.49 13.38
CA THR A 39 -4.18 -1.71 14.19
C THR A 39 -3.11 -2.68 13.67
N ALA A 40 -2.62 -3.57 14.55
CA ALA A 40 -1.66 -4.60 14.15
C ALA A 40 -2.16 -5.45 12.96
N HIS A 41 -3.47 -5.69 12.87
CA HIS A 41 -4.07 -6.42 11.76
C HIS A 41 -4.01 -5.61 10.45
N GLU A 42 -4.35 -4.32 10.49
CA GLU A 42 -4.30 -3.45 9.31
C GLU A 42 -2.88 -3.24 8.81
N ALA A 43 -1.91 -3.06 9.72
CA ALA A 43 -0.50 -2.96 9.38
C ALA A 43 0.00 -4.23 8.68
N THR A 44 -0.35 -5.41 9.21
CA THR A 44 -0.04 -6.71 8.59
C THR A 44 -0.67 -6.84 7.19
N ASP A 45 -1.94 -6.47 7.05
CA ASP A 45 -2.65 -6.53 5.77
C ASP A 45 -2.04 -5.57 4.73
N ILE A 46 -1.61 -4.37 5.14
CA ILE A 46 -0.93 -3.41 4.25
C ILE A 46 0.46 -3.91 3.85
N ALA A 47 1.26 -4.40 4.81
CA ALA A 47 2.58 -4.96 4.54
C ALA A 47 2.50 -6.16 3.59
N GLY A 48 1.54 -7.07 3.81
CA GLY A 48 1.30 -8.22 2.93
C GLY A 48 0.90 -7.80 1.51
N ARG A 49 0.09 -6.73 1.35
CA ARG A 49 -0.22 -6.18 0.02
C ARG A 49 1.00 -5.58 -0.66
N TRP A 50 1.87 -4.89 0.07
CA TRP A 50 3.11 -4.35 -0.48
C TRP A 50 4.08 -5.45 -0.90
N GLU A 51 4.26 -6.48 -0.08
CA GLU A 51 5.06 -7.67 -0.41
C GLU A 51 4.54 -8.39 -1.66
N LEU A 52 3.23 -8.50 -1.78
CA LEU A 52 2.60 -9.07 -2.95
C LEU A 52 2.89 -8.28 -4.24
N VAL A 53 2.81 -6.95 -4.17
CA VAL A 53 3.10 -6.06 -5.30
C VAL A 53 4.53 -6.26 -5.78
N GLN A 54 5.48 -6.38 -4.85
CA GLN A 54 6.90 -6.60 -5.15
C GLN A 54 7.14 -7.96 -5.84
N ARG A 55 6.56 -9.05 -5.32
CA ARG A 55 6.71 -10.39 -5.90
C ARG A 55 6.03 -10.54 -7.25
N LEU A 56 4.87 -9.88 -7.44
CA LEU A 56 4.22 -9.82 -8.74
C LEU A 56 5.11 -9.16 -9.80
N GLN A 57 5.85 -8.11 -9.43
CA GLN A 57 6.83 -7.50 -10.34
C GLN A 57 8.01 -8.44 -10.65
N GLN A 58 8.39 -9.33 -9.73
CA GLN A 58 9.42 -10.34 -9.94
C GLN A 58 8.97 -11.52 -10.81
N GLY A 59 7.69 -11.55 -11.22
CA GLY A 59 7.12 -12.59 -12.08
C GLY A 59 6.52 -13.78 -11.33
N GLU A 60 6.42 -13.73 -10.00
CA GLU A 60 5.70 -14.76 -9.24
C GLU A 60 4.19 -14.71 -9.53
N SER A 61 3.52 -15.87 -9.57
CA SER A 61 2.07 -15.91 -9.72
C SER A 61 1.35 -15.57 -8.41
N GLN A 62 0.17 -14.96 -8.49
CA GLN A 62 -0.66 -14.62 -7.31
C GLN A 62 -0.92 -15.83 -6.40
N ARG A 63 -1.04 -17.03 -7.00
CA ARG A 63 -1.29 -18.27 -6.26
C ARG A 63 -0.10 -18.69 -5.41
N GLN A 64 1.12 -18.57 -5.93
CA GLN A 64 2.35 -18.87 -5.19
C GLN A 64 2.54 -17.86 -4.04
N ILE A 65 2.31 -16.58 -4.33
CA ILE A 65 2.40 -15.52 -3.33
C ILE A 65 1.38 -15.72 -2.19
N ALA A 66 0.14 -16.06 -2.52
CA ALA A 66 -0.90 -16.34 -1.53
C ALA A 66 -0.52 -17.47 -0.57
N GLN A 67 0.12 -18.53 -1.10
CA GLN A 67 0.62 -19.65 -0.30
C GLN A 67 1.79 -19.23 0.61
N HIS A 68 2.72 -18.43 0.10
CA HIS A 68 3.86 -17.94 0.89
C HIS A 68 3.45 -16.95 2.00
N LEU A 69 2.47 -16.08 1.72
CA LEU A 69 2.03 -15.04 2.65
C LEU A 69 0.89 -15.48 3.59
N GLY A 70 0.33 -16.67 3.40
CA GLY A 70 -0.80 -17.17 4.20
C GLY A 70 -2.08 -16.34 4.07
N VAL A 71 -2.22 -15.54 3.00
CA VAL A 71 -3.37 -14.66 2.78
C VAL A 71 -4.26 -15.18 1.65
N SER A 72 -5.58 -15.02 1.80
CA SER A 72 -6.54 -15.49 0.79
C SER A 72 -6.46 -14.68 -0.50
N LEU A 73 -6.62 -15.36 -1.65
CA LEU A 73 -6.59 -14.73 -2.99
C LEU A 73 -7.65 -13.63 -3.17
N CYS A 74 -8.77 -13.68 -2.43
CA CYS A 74 -9.77 -12.60 -2.40
C CYS A 74 -9.23 -11.29 -1.82
N LYS A 75 -8.38 -11.32 -0.78
CA LYS A 75 -7.72 -10.12 -0.25
C LYS A 75 -6.75 -9.51 -1.25
N ILE A 76 -6.16 -10.36 -2.11
CA ILE A 76 -5.10 -10.03 -3.07
C ILE A 76 -5.65 -9.40 -4.36
N THR A 77 -6.72 -10.00 -4.91
CA THR A 77 -7.20 -9.72 -6.27
C THR A 77 -7.64 -8.27 -6.46
N ARG A 78 -8.19 -7.61 -5.43
CA ARG A 78 -8.64 -6.21 -5.50
C ARG A 78 -7.48 -5.21 -5.65
N GLY A 79 -6.34 -5.43 -4.99
CA GLY A 79 -5.12 -4.62 -5.18
C GLY A 79 -4.38 -4.96 -6.47
N SER A 80 -4.41 -6.23 -6.88
CA SER A 80 -3.67 -6.69 -8.06
C SER A 80 -4.25 -6.24 -9.41
N LYS A 81 -5.54 -5.88 -9.48
CA LYS A 81 -6.15 -5.33 -10.69
C LYS A 81 -5.55 -3.96 -11.05
N GLU A 82 -5.13 -3.18 -10.07
CA GLU A 82 -4.44 -1.90 -10.30
C GLU A 82 -3.02 -2.11 -10.86
N LEU A 83 -2.34 -3.21 -10.51
CA LEU A 83 -0.99 -3.53 -11.02
C LEU A 83 -0.93 -3.83 -12.51
N LYS A 84 -2.05 -4.21 -13.13
CA LYS A 84 -2.11 -4.49 -14.57
C LYS A 84 -2.17 -3.21 -15.42
N LYS A 85 -2.36 -2.04 -14.81
CA LYS A 85 -2.35 -0.76 -15.52
C LYS A 85 -0.91 -0.30 -15.73
N SER A 86 -0.60 0.16 -16.95
CA SER A 86 0.73 0.62 -17.37
C SER A 86 1.25 1.80 -16.55
N ASP A 87 0.36 2.68 -16.05
CA ASP A 87 0.68 3.79 -15.13
C ASP A 87 0.02 3.58 -13.76
N SER A 88 0.32 2.46 -13.11
CA SER A 88 -0.17 2.23 -11.76
C SER A 88 0.71 2.98 -10.73
N PRO A 89 0.11 3.65 -9.73
CA PRO A 89 0.87 4.22 -8.61
C PRO A 89 1.82 3.21 -7.95
N PHE A 90 1.41 1.93 -7.90
CA PHE A 90 2.25 0.85 -7.41
C PHE A 90 3.56 0.71 -8.20
N ARG A 91 3.52 0.78 -9.53
CA ARG A 91 4.73 0.67 -10.36
C ARG A 91 5.69 1.82 -10.08
N ARG A 92 5.17 3.06 -10.00
CA ARG A 92 5.96 4.25 -9.68
C ARG A 92 6.62 4.14 -8.30
N MET A 93 5.90 3.65 -7.30
CA MET A 93 6.45 3.44 -5.94
C MET A 93 7.52 2.33 -5.91
N LEU A 94 7.35 1.27 -6.69
CA LEU A 94 8.36 0.22 -6.83
C LEU A 94 9.63 0.73 -7.53
N ASP A 95 9.49 1.61 -8.52
CA ASP A 95 10.62 2.27 -9.18
C ASP A 95 11.39 3.15 -8.20
N LEU A 96 10.68 3.94 -7.38
CA LEU A 96 11.28 4.71 -6.29
C LEU A 96 12.02 3.82 -5.27
N LYS A 97 11.44 2.67 -4.90
CA LYS A 97 12.12 1.71 -4.02
C LYS A 97 13.46 1.25 -4.62
N ARG A 98 13.48 0.96 -5.93
CA ARG A 98 14.72 0.53 -6.62
C ARG A 98 15.79 1.62 -6.60
N SER A 99 15.42 2.90 -6.74
CA SER A 99 16.37 4.00 -6.63
C SER A 99 16.87 4.26 -5.20
N LEU A 100 16.12 3.86 -4.17
CA LEU A 100 16.55 3.98 -2.76
C LEU A 100 17.55 2.89 -2.32
N GLY A 101 17.60 1.77 -3.04
CA GLY A 101 18.47 0.63 -2.74
C GLY A 101 19.70 0.49 -3.64
N SER A 102 20.03 1.52 -4.42
CA SER A 102 21.27 1.61 -5.24
C SER A 102 22.32 2.45 -4.55
#